data_AF-A0A7V3PQL4-F1
#
_entry.id   AF-A0A7V3PQL4-F1
#
_cell.length_a   1.000
_cell.length_b   1.000
_cell.length_c   1.000
_cell.angle_alpha   90.00
_cell.angle_beta   90.00
_cell.angle_gamma   90.00
#
_symmetry.space_group_name_H-M   'P 1'
#
loop_
_entity.id
_entity.type
_entity.pdbx_description
1 polymer ?
#
loop_
_entity_poly.entity_id
_entity_poly.type
_entity_poly.pdbx_seq_one_letter_code
_entity_poly.pdbx_strand_id
1 'polypeptide(L)'
;MRTESAAALLIHIDNFCEYVTTRGLPPVLCFYFHPWEFVEQPEKMHVGEGWVVPDPFIVKNCGPYALEQFGLLLDGLVARGATFATCRELAADPRWAKAG
;
A
#
# COMPACT_ATOMS: atom_id res chain seq x y z
N MET A 1 -2.43 5.06 -9.11
CA MET A 1 -1.76 5.53 -7.87
C MET A 1 -2.72 5.46 -6.67
N ARG A 2 -2.25 5.44 -5.39
CA ARG A 2 -3.10 5.39 -4.17
C ARG A 2 -4.22 6.43 -4.20
N THR A 3 -3.89 7.67 -4.58
CA THR A 3 -4.83 8.80 -4.64
C THR A 3 -5.92 8.65 -5.70
N GLU A 4 -5.85 7.64 -6.56
CA GLU A 4 -6.82 7.35 -7.61
C GLU A 4 -7.73 6.19 -7.18
N SER A 5 -7.20 4.96 -7.12
CA SER A 5 -7.95 3.76 -6.75
C SER A 5 -7.05 2.54 -6.53
N ALA A 6 -7.63 1.48 -5.96
CA ALA A 6 -7.02 0.16 -5.86
C ALA A 6 -6.63 -0.39 -7.24
N ALA A 7 -7.52 -0.28 -8.22
CA ALA A 7 -7.28 -0.75 -9.59
C ALA A 7 -6.06 -0.07 -10.22
N ALA A 8 -5.90 1.24 -10.01
CA ALA A 8 -4.75 1.96 -10.51
C ALA A 8 -3.44 1.52 -9.84
N LEU A 9 -3.46 1.15 -8.55
CA LEU A 9 -2.30 0.60 -7.86
C LEU A 9 -1.97 -0.84 -8.32
N LEU A 10 -2.99 -1.66 -8.55
CA LEU A 10 -2.83 -3.04 -9.02
C LEU A 10 -2.10 -3.11 -10.38
N ILE A 11 -2.31 -2.16 -11.28
CA ILE A 11 -1.56 -2.08 -12.54
C ILE A 11 -0.05 -1.96 -12.28
N HIS A 12 0.37 -1.11 -11.32
CA HIS A 12 1.78 -0.98 -10.98
C HIS A 12 2.34 -2.23 -10.31
N ILE A 13 1.53 -2.90 -9.49
CA ILE A 13 1.87 -4.18 -8.86
C ILE A 13 2.10 -5.24 -9.94
N ASP A 14 1.20 -5.36 -10.92
CA ASP A 14 1.30 -6.33 -12.00
C ASP A 14 2.58 -6.11 -12.82
N ASN A 15 2.86 -4.86 -13.19
CA ASN A 15 4.09 -4.50 -13.90
C ASN A 15 5.35 -4.81 -13.09
N PHE A 16 5.35 -4.58 -11.77
CA PHE A 16 6.48 -4.91 -10.92
C PHE A 16 6.66 -6.43 -10.78
N CYS A 17 5.58 -7.17 -10.57
CA CYS A 17 5.61 -8.63 -10.50
C CYS A 17 6.14 -9.25 -11.79
N GLU A 18 5.72 -8.76 -12.96
CA GLU A 18 6.28 -9.17 -14.25
C GLU A 18 7.78 -8.86 -14.34
N TYR A 19 8.18 -7.64 -13.96
CA TYR A 19 9.59 -7.25 -13.95
C TYR A 19 10.47 -8.17 -13.09
N VAL A 20 9.99 -8.57 -11.91
CA VAL A 20 10.76 -9.44 -11.00
C VAL A 20 10.76 -10.90 -11.48
N THR A 21 9.60 -11.41 -11.90
CA THR A 21 9.45 -12.82 -12.33
C THR A 21 10.20 -13.12 -13.63
N THR A 22 10.26 -12.17 -14.58
CA THR A 22 11.07 -12.29 -15.81
C THR A 22 12.57 -12.43 -15.54
N ARG A 23 13.04 -12.10 -14.34
CA ARG A 23 14.42 -12.29 -13.88
C ARG A 23 14.63 -13.59 -13.09
N GLY A 24 13.62 -14.45 -13.02
CA GLY A 24 13.66 -15.69 -12.26
C GLY A 24 13.68 -15.48 -10.75
N LEU A 25 13.25 -14.30 -10.28
CA LEU A 25 13.19 -13.96 -8.86
C LEU A 25 11.73 -13.98 -8.37
N PRO A 26 11.48 -14.34 -7.10
CA PRO A 26 10.17 -14.26 -6.51
C PRO A 26 9.83 -12.81 -6.08
N PRO A 27 8.64 -12.27 -6.45
CA PRO A 27 8.25 -10.91 -6.08
C PRO A 27 7.89 -10.81 -4.59
N VAL A 28 8.36 -9.73 -3.95
CA VAL A 28 7.95 -9.30 -2.60
C VAL A 28 7.41 -7.88 -2.69
N LEU A 29 6.17 -7.68 -2.26
CA LEU A 29 5.53 -6.38 -2.21
C LEU A 29 5.58 -5.87 -0.77
N CYS A 30 6.18 -4.69 -0.57
CA CYS A 30 6.21 -4.02 0.72
C CYS A 30 5.49 -2.68 0.61
N PHE A 31 4.45 -2.49 1.43
CA PHE A 31 3.64 -1.28 1.43
C PHE A 31 3.88 -0.48 2.70
N TYR A 32 3.93 0.83 2.55
CA TYR A 32 3.99 1.78 3.66
C TYR A 32 2.75 2.66 3.62
N PHE A 33 1.81 2.39 4.52
CA PHE A 33 0.57 3.16 4.67
C PHE A 33 0.59 3.88 6.01
N HIS A 34 0.11 5.11 6.05
CA HIS A 34 -0.06 5.81 7.31
C HIS A 34 -1.45 5.56 7.90
N PRO A 35 -1.58 5.36 9.23
CA PRO A 35 -2.88 5.16 9.86
C PRO A 35 -3.88 6.30 9.60
N TRP A 36 -3.40 7.55 9.48
CA TRP A 36 -4.24 8.72 9.25
C TRP A 36 -4.92 8.70 7.88
N GLU A 37 -4.42 7.94 6.91
CA GLU A 37 -5.04 7.81 5.58
C GLU A 37 -6.44 7.21 5.64
N PHE A 38 -6.73 6.42 6.69
CA PHE A 38 -7.95 5.62 6.83
C PHE A 38 -9.04 6.31 7.66
N VAL A 39 -8.82 7.54 8.10
CA VAL A 39 -9.82 8.37 8.80
C VAL A 39 -9.97 9.70 8.07
N GLU A 40 -11.11 10.37 8.26
CA GLU A 40 -11.33 11.68 7.64
C GLU A 40 -10.25 12.67 8.08
N GLN A 41 -9.63 13.33 7.10
CA GLN A 41 -8.58 14.32 7.34
C GLN A 41 -9.11 15.72 7.07
N PRO A 42 -8.84 16.68 7.96
CA PRO A 42 -9.22 18.08 7.74
C PRO A 42 -8.34 18.72 6.66
N GLU A 43 -8.96 19.47 5.75
CA GLU A 43 -8.23 20.26 4.73
C GLU A 43 -7.51 21.47 5.33
N LYS A 44 -7.86 21.85 6.56
CA LYS A 44 -7.28 22.98 7.27
C LYS A 44 -7.45 22.78 8.78
N MET A 45 -6.36 22.96 9.53
CA MET A 45 -6.32 22.79 10.98
C MET A 45 -5.79 24.04 11.65
N HIS A 46 -6.45 24.51 12.71
CA HIS A 46 -5.89 25.56 13.55
C HIS A 46 -4.99 24.92 14.61
N VAL A 47 -3.72 25.34 14.66
CA VAL A 47 -2.71 24.75 15.55
C VAL A 47 -1.97 25.89 16.26
N GLY A 48 -2.23 26.04 17.56
CA GLY A 48 -1.65 27.10 18.38
C GLY A 48 -2.07 28.48 17.87
N GLU A 49 -1.11 29.20 17.28
CA GLU A 49 -1.24 30.59 16.83
C GLU A 49 -1.52 30.72 15.33
N GLY A 50 -1.67 29.61 14.59
CA GLY A 50 -1.79 29.65 13.14
C GLY A 50 -2.59 28.50 12.53
N TRP A 51 -2.59 28.47 11.19
CA TRP A 51 -3.27 27.45 10.41
C TRP A 51 -2.25 26.57 9.68
N VAL A 52 -2.49 25.27 9.71
CA VAL A 52 -1.85 24.28 8.84
C VAL A 52 -2.84 23.91 7.75
N VAL A 53 -2.43 24.06 6.51
CA VAL A 53 -3.18 23.67 5.32
C VAL A 53 -2.35 22.62 4.59
N PRO A 54 -2.68 21.32 4.71
CA PRO A 54 -2.00 20.28 3.98
C PRO A 54 -2.13 20.47 2.47
N ASP A 55 -1.15 19.99 1.70
CA ASP A 55 -1.31 19.91 0.25
C ASP A 55 -2.53 19.02 -0.06
N PRO A 56 -3.44 19.42 -0.99
CA PRO A 56 -4.63 18.65 -1.33
C PRO A 56 -4.40 17.16 -1.55
N PHE A 57 -3.27 16.74 -2.14
CA PHE A 57 -3.04 15.31 -2.39
C PHE A 57 -2.88 14.48 -1.10
N ILE A 58 -2.44 15.10 0.01
CA ILE A 58 -2.24 14.43 1.30
C ILE A 58 -3.58 13.98 1.88
N VAL A 59 -4.57 14.87 1.85
CA VAL A 59 -5.89 14.63 2.46
C VAL A 59 -6.89 14.02 1.47
N LYS A 60 -6.63 14.16 0.16
CA LYS A 60 -7.47 13.60 -0.90
C LYS A 60 -7.72 12.12 -0.65
N ASN A 61 -9.00 11.75 -0.75
CA ASN A 61 -9.46 10.38 -0.71
C ASN A 61 -9.10 9.62 0.59
N CYS A 62 -8.82 10.34 1.69
CA CYS A 62 -8.69 9.73 3.02
C CYS A 62 -10.05 9.32 3.61
N GLY A 63 -10.03 8.53 4.68
CA GLY A 63 -11.25 8.12 5.38
C GLY A 63 -11.97 6.94 4.72
N PRO A 64 -13.32 6.94 4.66
CA PRO A 64 -14.10 5.81 4.17
C PRO A 64 -13.69 5.30 2.78
N TYR A 65 -13.34 6.23 1.87
CA TYR A 65 -12.87 5.85 0.55
C TYR A 65 -11.52 5.11 0.58
N ALA A 66 -10.55 5.59 1.36
CA ALA A 66 -9.27 4.89 1.50
C ALA A 66 -9.45 3.49 2.09
N LEU A 67 -10.35 3.32 3.06
CA LEU A 67 -10.70 2.02 3.63
C LEU A 67 -11.31 1.07 2.59
N GLU A 68 -12.27 1.56 1.80
CA GLU A 68 -12.88 0.78 0.71
C GLU A 68 -11.82 0.34 -0.31
N GLN A 69 -10.99 1.27 -0.78
CA GLN A 69 -9.94 0.97 -1.74
C GLN A 69 -8.87 0.03 -1.17
N PHE A 70 -8.59 0.10 0.14
CA PHE A 70 -7.69 -0.84 0.78
C PHE A 70 -8.26 -2.26 0.78
N GLY A 71 -9.56 -2.43 1.05
CA GLY A 71 -10.25 -3.71 0.91
C GLY A 71 -10.14 -4.28 -0.51
N LEU A 72 -10.45 -3.46 -1.53
CA LEU A 72 -10.36 -3.86 -2.94
C LEU A 72 -8.92 -4.22 -3.35
N LEU A 73 -7.91 -3.54 -2.78
CA LEU A 73 -6.51 -3.87 -2.99
C LEU A 73 -6.18 -5.26 -2.43
N LEU A 74 -6.61 -5.56 -1.19
CA LEU A 74 -6.38 -6.85 -0.55
C LEU A 74 -7.04 -7.99 -1.35
N ASP A 75 -8.31 -7.81 -1.76
CA ASP A 75 -9.02 -8.78 -2.59
C ASP A 75 -8.30 -8.99 -3.94
N GLY A 76 -7.86 -7.90 -4.57
CA GLY A 76 -7.10 -7.93 -5.81
C GLY A 76 -5.75 -8.64 -5.68
N LEU A 77 -5.08 -8.52 -4.54
CA LEU A 77 -3.84 -9.23 -4.22
C LEU A 77 -4.09 -10.72 -4.00
N VAL A 78 -5.12 -11.08 -3.23
CA VAL A 78 -5.50 -12.49 -3.00
C VAL A 78 -5.87 -13.18 -4.31
N ALA A 79 -6.62 -12.51 -5.19
CA ALA A 79 -6.96 -13.03 -6.52
C ALA A 79 -5.73 -13.32 -7.40
N ARG A 80 -4.58 -12.67 -7.12
CA ARG A 80 -3.29 -12.89 -7.78
C ARG A 80 -2.41 -13.94 -7.08
N GLY A 81 -2.93 -14.60 -6.03
CA GLY A 81 -2.21 -15.59 -5.25
C GLY A 81 -1.25 -15.00 -4.22
N ALA A 82 -1.41 -13.74 -3.82
CA ALA A 82 -0.59 -13.15 -2.77
C ALA A 82 -0.80 -13.86 -1.42
N THR A 83 0.26 -13.91 -0.63
CA THR A 83 0.21 -14.30 0.79
C THR A 83 0.73 -13.16 1.63
N PHE A 84 0.20 -12.99 2.85
CA PHE A 84 0.56 -11.91 3.74
C PHE A 84 1.44 -12.44 4.86
N ALA A 85 2.58 -11.77 5.08
CA ALA A 85 3.51 -12.10 6.13
C ALA A 85 4.09 -10.81 6.71
N THR A 86 4.34 -10.81 8.00
CA THR A 86 5.19 -9.82 8.64
C THR A 86 6.64 -9.99 8.19
N CYS A 87 7.45 -8.94 8.27
CA CYS A 87 8.89 -9.05 7.98
C CYS A 87 9.59 -10.12 8.84
N ARG A 88 9.09 -10.35 10.06
CA ARG A 88 9.61 -11.40 10.96
C ARG A 88 9.32 -12.79 10.43
N GLU A 89 8.09 -13.05 9.98
CA GLU A 89 7.71 -14.34 9.39
C GLU A 89 8.46 -14.60 8.09
N LEU A 90 8.58 -13.58 7.22
CA LEU A 90 9.32 -13.71 5.97
C LEU A 90 10.81 -14.01 6.20
N ALA A 91 11.43 -13.36 7.19
CA ALA A 91 12.82 -13.62 7.55
C ALA A 91 13.06 -15.02 8.14
N ALA A 92 12.03 -15.64 8.73
CA ALA A 92 12.11 -17.00 9.26
C ALA A 92 11.75 -18.09 8.23
N ASP A 93 11.23 -17.71 7.06
CA ASP A 93 10.76 -18.65 6.04
C ASP A 93 11.94 -19.28 5.27
N PRO A 94 12.13 -20.61 5.34
CA PRO A 94 13.24 -21.30 4.68
C PRO A 94 13.27 -21.12 3.16
N ARG A 95 12.13 -20.81 2.52
CA ARG A 95 12.06 -20.54 1.07
C ARG A 95 12.82 -19.27 0.68
N TRP A 96 13.02 -18.36 1.63
CA TRP A 96 13.65 -17.05 1.43
C TRP A 96 15.03 -16.94 2.09
N ALA A 97 15.44 -17.97 2.85
CA ALA A 97 16.80 -18.06 3.36
C ALA A 97 17.78 -18.09 2.18
N LYS A 98 18.85 -17.28 2.23
CA LYS A 98 19.94 -17.40 1.25
C LYS A 98 20.44 -18.85 1.30
N ALA A 99 20.52 -19.50 0.14
CA ALA A 99 21.35 -20.69 0.00
C ALA A 99 22.76 -20.31 0.48
N GLY A 100 23.21 -20.96 1.55
CA GLY A 100 24.58 -20.80 2.07
C GLY A 100 25.61 -21.32 1.09
#